data_AF-A0A3S4U8R9-F1
#
_entry.id   AF-A0A3S4U8R9-F1
#
_cell.length_a   1.000
_cell.length_b   1.000
_cell.length_c   1.000
_cell.angle_alpha   90.00
_cell.angle_beta   90.00
_cell.angle_gamma   90.00
#
_symmetry.space_group_name_H-M   'P 1'
#
loop_
_entity.id
_entity.type
_entity.pdbx_description
1 polymer ?
#
loop_
_entity_poly.entity_id
_entity_poly.type
_entity_poly.pdbx_seq_one_letter_code
_entity_poly.pdbx_strand_id
1 'polypeptide(L)'
;MQKVEVIANIYPEATDVLRENTKFWIVKPSVSLAGISGLDSLVSGNYITLQPGDGDTEDQFIAQEKGPIAQVSPGDLLIHLVADDLGSISIGSSVYFKNCPSVKFMIIALMK
;
A
#
# COMPACT_ATOMS: atom_id res chain seq x y z
N MET A 1 1.31 19.31 -18.79
CA MET A 1 1.03 18.22 -17.84
C MET A 1 -0.25 17.54 -18.28
N GLN A 2 -0.26 16.22 -18.46
CA GLN A 2 -1.48 15.48 -18.76
C GLN A 2 -2.19 15.15 -17.45
N LYS A 3 -3.44 15.61 -17.29
CA LYS A 3 -4.35 15.21 -16.22
C LYS A 3 -5.31 14.18 -16.80
N VAL A 4 -5.52 13.08 -16.09
CA VAL A 4 -6.54 12.09 -16.42
C VAL A 4 -7.65 12.26 -15.40
N GLU A 5 -8.88 12.44 -15.87
CA GLU A 5 -10.08 12.48 -15.04
C GLU A 5 -10.74 11.11 -15.08
N VAL A 6 -11.13 10.60 -13.90
CA VAL A 6 -11.75 9.29 -13.75
C VAL A 6 -13.04 9.50 -12.97
N ILE A 7 -14.15 9.05 -13.54
CA ILE A 7 -15.47 9.05 -12.90
C ILE A 7 -15.78 7.62 -12.50
N ALA A 8 -16.10 7.40 -11.23
CA ALA A 8 -16.42 6.10 -10.68
C ALA A 8 -17.76 6.14 -9.95
N ASN A 9 -18.53 5.05 -10.07
CA ASN A 9 -19.72 4.84 -9.26
C ASN A 9 -19.30 4.17 -7.96
N ILE A 10 -19.71 4.75 -6.83
CA ILE A 10 -19.45 4.22 -5.50
C ILE A 10 -20.72 3.57 -4.96
N TYR A 11 -20.56 2.45 -4.26
CA TYR A 11 -21.68 1.80 -3.59
C TYR A 11 -22.21 2.69 -2.44
N PRO A 12 -23.53 2.75 -2.20
CA PRO A 12 -24.10 3.63 -1.16
C PRO A 12 -23.48 3.44 0.23
N GLU A 13 -23.13 2.21 0.61
CA GLU A 13 -22.48 1.89 1.87
C GLU A 13 -21.05 2.44 2.01
N ALA A 14 -20.41 2.82 0.92
CA ALA A 14 -19.07 3.39 0.90
C ALA A 14 -19.07 4.92 0.84
N THR A 15 -20.24 5.58 0.84
CA THR A 15 -20.32 7.05 0.85
C THR A 15 -19.74 7.66 2.12
N ASP A 16 -19.84 6.97 3.26
CA ASP A 16 -19.35 7.48 4.55
C ASP A 16 -17.83 7.68 4.59
N VAL A 17 -17.08 6.93 3.77
CA VAL A 17 -15.62 7.02 3.68
C VAL A 17 -15.14 8.06 2.66
N LEU A 18 -16.03 8.76 1.97
CA LEU A 18 -15.69 9.85 1.05
C LEU A 18 -15.62 11.18 1.82
N ARG A 19 -14.46 11.43 2.43
CA ARG A 19 -14.17 12.61 3.25
C ARG A 19 -12.97 13.38 2.70
N GLU A 20 -12.85 14.66 3.02
CA GLU A 20 -11.75 15.53 2.56
C GLU A 20 -10.36 14.88 2.65
N ASN A 21 -10.07 14.12 3.72
CA ASN A 21 -8.76 13.50 3.94
C ASN A 21 -8.66 12.05 3.45
N THR A 22 -9.64 11.54 2.71
CA THR A 22 -9.59 10.21 2.09
C THR A 22 -8.59 10.20 0.95
N LYS A 23 -7.67 9.23 0.99
CA LYS A 23 -6.57 9.12 0.03
C LYS A 23 -6.86 8.02 -0.97
N PHE A 24 -6.71 8.30 -2.25
CA PHE A 24 -6.85 7.32 -3.33
C PHE A 24 -5.51 7.06 -4.00
N TRP A 25 -5.24 5.83 -4.41
CA TRP A 25 -4.07 5.50 -5.24
C TRP A 25 -4.34 4.29 -6.14
N ILE A 26 -3.53 4.16 -7.19
CA ILE A 26 -3.57 3.01 -8.09
C ILE A 26 -2.66 1.91 -7.54
N VAL A 27 -3.20 0.71 -7.35
CA VAL A 27 -2.42 -0.49 -7.06
C VAL A 27 -2.08 -1.18 -8.37
N LYS A 28 -0.78 -1.36 -8.60
CA LYS A 28 -0.25 -2.08 -9.77
C LYS A 28 0.22 -3.47 -9.33
N PRO A 29 -0.13 -4.55 -10.06
CA PRO A 29 0.43 -5.86 -9.80
C PRO A 29 1.95 -5.83 -9.96
N SER A 30 2.66 -6.57 -9.10
CA SER A 30 4.12 -6.70 -9.17
C SER A 30 4.53 -8.16 -9.04
N VAL A 31 5.38 -8.64 -9.95
CA VAL A 31 5.96 -9.98 -9.89
C VAL A 31 7.37 -9.90 -9.34
N SER A 32 7.69 -10.72 -8.35
CA SER A 32 9.06 -10.86 -7.82
C SER A 32 9.48 -12.33 -7.78
N LEU A 33 10.79 -12.60 -7.90
CA LEU A 33 11.35 -13.95 -7.80
C LEU A 33 11.22 -14.55 -6.39
N ALA A 34 11.08 -13.72 -5.35
CA ALA A 34 10.97 -14.15 -3.95
C ALA A 34 9.56 -14.64 -3.56
N GLY A 35 8.59 -14.52 -4.47
CA GLY A 35 7.19 -14.83 -4.25
C GLY A 35 6.29 -13.89 -5.04
N ILE A 36 5.08 -14.36 -5.37
CA ILE A 36 4.13 -13.59 -6.15
C ILE A 36 3.15 -12.90 -5.22
N SER A 37 3.18 -11.56 -5.17
CA SER A 37 2.14 -10.76 -4.53
C SER A 37 1.18 -10.25 -5.60
N GLY A 38 -0.13 -10.42 -5.41
CA GLY A 38 -1.12 -9.94 -6.39
C GLY A 38 -1.26 -10.81 -7.65
N LEU A 39 -1.15 -12.15 -7.53
CA LEU A 39 -1.59 -13.08 -8.60
C LEU A 39 -3.04 -12.79 -9.02
N ASP A 40 -3.92 -12.45 -8.07
CA ASP A 40 -5.29 -12.03 -8.34
C ASP A 40 -5.35 -10.78 -9.23
N SER A 41 -4.41 -9.85 -9.05
CA SER A 41 -4.27 -8.57 -9.77
C SER A 41 -3.63 -8.72 -11.16
N LEU A 42 -2.85 -9.78 -11.39
CA LEU A 42 -2.28 -10.09 -12.70
C LEU A 42 -3.36 -10.51 -13.69
N VAL A 43 -4.46 -11.09 -13.19
CA VAL A 43 -5.65 -11.45 -13.98
C VAL A 43 -6.66 -10.29 -14.05
N SER A 44 -6.78 -9.48 -12.99
CA SER A 44 -7.79 -8.42 -12.90
C SER A 44 -7.32 -7.01 -13.32
N GLY A 45 -6.00 -6.79 -13.45
CA GLY A 45 -5.43 -5.52 -13.87
C GLY A 45 -5.19 -4.54 -12.71
N ASN A 46 -4.86 -3.29 -13.07
CA ASN A 46 -4.71 -2.21 -12.09
C ASN A 46 -6.08 -1.88 -11.47
N TYR A 47 -6.10 -1.57 -10.18
CA TYR A 47 -7.30 -1.09 -9.51
C TYR A 47 -7.00 0.16 -8.68
N ILE A 48 -8.04 0.94 -8.41
CA ILE A 48 -7.97 2.08 -7.50
C ILE A 48 -8.42 1.59 -6.13
N THR A 49 -7.68 1.96 -5.10
CA THR A 49 -8.04 1.71 -3.71
C THR A 49 -7.99 3.01 -2.92
N LEU A 50 -8.44 2.97 -1.67
CA LEU A 50 -8.51 4.13 -0.80
C LEU A 50 -8.13 3.81 0.65
N GLN A 51 -7.70 4.85 1.37
CA GLN A 51 -7.66 4.88 2.83
C GLN A 51 -8.68 5.91 3.30
N PRO A 52 -9.67 5.53 4.12
CA PRO A 52 -10.60 6.48 4.72
C PRO A 52 -9.84 7.52 5.54
N GLY A 53 -10.28 8.78 5.43
CA GLY A 53 -9.83 9.87 6.28
C GLY A 53 -10.99 10.56 6.98
N ASP A 54 -10.66 11.59 7.75
CA ASP A 54 -11.63 12.42 8.47
C ASP A 54 -11.95 13.70 7.68
N GLY A 55 -12.85 14.51 8.23
CA GLY A 55 -13.25 15.80 7.66
C GLY A 55 -14.67 15.81 7.12
N ASP A 56 -14.99 16.86 6.38
CA ASP A 56 -16.30 17.01 5.74
C ASP A 56 -16.45 16.05 4.55
N THR A 57 -17.68 15.86 4.10
CA THR A 57 -17.97 15.00 2.94
C THR A 57 -17.43 15.66 1.66
N GLU A 58 -16.74 14.89 0.84
CA GLU A 58 -16.10 15.34 -0.40
C GLU A 58 -16.34 14.32 -1.52
N ASP A 59 -16.46 14.77 -2.77
CA ASP A 59 -16.68 13.91 -3.93
C ASP A 59 -15.56 14.00 -4.99
N GLN A 60 -14.65 14.97 -4.85
CA GLN A 60 -13.52 15.16 -5.75
C GLN A 60 -12.18 14.88 -5.06
N PHE A 61 -11.40 14.00 -5.68
CA PHE A 61 -10.14 13.54 -5.11
C PHE A 61 -8.99 13.64 -6.11
N ILE A 62 -7.81 14.02 -5.60
CA ILE A 62 -6.57 13.90 -6.35
C ILE A 62 -5.90 12.59 -5.93
N ALA A 63 -5.79 11.66 -6.89
CA ALA A 63 -5.12 10.39 -6.63
C ALA A 63 -3.62 10.60 -6.35
N GLN A 64 -3.14 9.91 -5.32
CA GLN A 64 -1.73 9.86 -4.94
C GLN A 64 -1.01 8.77 -5.74
N GLU A 65 0.29 8.98 -5.98
CA GLU A 65 1.12 8.00 -6.68
C GLU A 65 1.31 6.71 -5.89
N LYS A 66 1.36 6.82 -4.56
CA LYS A 66 1.55 5.70 -3.64
C LYS A 66 0.60 5.84 -2.46
N GLY A 67 0.15 4.69 -1.98
CA GLY A 67 -0.61 4.63 -0.75
C GLY A 67 0.23 5.04 0.48
N PRO A 68 -0.45 5.34 1.59
CA PRO A 68 0.19 5.61 2.86
C PRO A 68 0.96 4.37 3.33
N ILE A 69 2.08 4.62 4.01
CA ILE A 69 2.82 3.56 4.70
C ILE A 69 1.87 2.97 5.75
N ALA A 70 1.80 1.64 5.83
CA ALA A 70 0.90 0.98 6.78
C ALA A 70 1.11 1.57 8.19
N GLN A 71 0.02 1.94 8.85
CA GLN A 71 0.10 2.42 10.22
C GLN A 71 0.51 1.23 11.09
N VAL A 72 1.58 1.45 11.85
CA VAL A 72 2.08 0.53 12.88
C VAL A 72 0.98 0.42 13.93
N SER A 73 0.42 -0.77 14.11
CA SER A 73 -0.58 -0.98 15.16
C SER A 73 0.10 -0.87 16.53
N PRO A 74 -0.60 -0.46 17.59
CA PRO A 74 -0.03 -0.53 18.94
C PRO A 74 0.45 -1.94 19.25
N GLY A 75 1.77 -2.10 19.45
CA GLY A 75 2.43 -3.40 19.66
C GLY A 75 3.27 -3.90 18.48
N ASP A 76 3.13 -3.31 17.29
CA ASP A 76 4.01 -3.58 16.16
C ASP A 76 5.38 -2.92 16.37
N LEU A 77 6.45 -3.65 16.03
CA LEU A 77 7.82 -3.14 16.07
C LEU A 77 8.27 -2.71 14.67
N LEU A 78 8.44 -1.41 14.48
CA LEU A 78 9.01 -0.85 13.26
C LEU A 78 10.53 -0.82 13.36
N ILE A 79 11.22 -1.42 12.38
CA ILE A 79 12.68 -1.51 12.32
C ILE A 79 13.16 -0.91 11.01
N HIS A 80 14.12 0.00 11.09
CA HIS A 80 14.85 0.51 9.93
C HIS A 80 16.11 -0.33 9.71
N LEU A 81 16.28 -0.85 8.50
CA LEU A 81 17.49 -1.56 8.10
C LEU A 81 18.29 -0.65 7.17
N VAL A 82 19.58 -0.49 7.48
CA VAL A 82 20.53 0.27 6.68
C VAL A 82 21.52 -0.72 6.08
N ALA A 83 21.68 -0.68 4.77
CA ALA A 83 22.61 -1.50 4.03
C ALA A 83 23.17 -0.70 2.85
N ASP A 84 24.36 -1.08 2.37
CA ASP A 84 24.99 -0.44 1.20
C ASP A 84 24.34 -0.89 -0.12
N ASP A 85 23.65 -2.05 -0.13
CA ASP A 85 22.91 -2.60 -1.27
C ASP A 85 21.66 -3.36 -0.79
N LEU A 86 20.62 -3.40 -1.62
CA LEU A 86 19.34 -4.04 -1.29
C LEU A 86 19.38 -5.58 -1.42
N GLY A 87 20.31 -6.11 -2.21
CA GLY A 87 20.40 -7.53 -2.55
C GLY A 87 19.10 -8.06 -3.18
N SER A 88 18.66 -9.23 -2.71
CA SER A 88 17.40 -9.87 -3.12
C SER A 88 16.20 -9.47 -2.27
N ILE A 89 16.32 -8.44 -1.41
CA ILE A 89 15.22 -7.98 -0.56
C ILE A 89 14.21 -7.20 -1.38
N SER A 90 12.95 -7.60 -1.28
CA SER A 90 11.79 -6.91 -1.88
C SER A 90 10.72 -6.64 -0.82
N ILE A 91 9.78 -5.74 -1.14
CA ILE A 91 8.59 -5.52 -0.29
C ILE A 91 7.87 -6.85 -0.07
N GLY A 92 7.60 -7.19 1.19
CA GLY A 92 6.97 -8.47 1.57
C GLY A 92 7.95 -9.61 1.84
N SER A 93 9.26 -9.38 1.69
CA SER A 93 10.28 -10.35 2.10
C SER A 93 10.11 -10.74 3.57
N SER A 94 10.13 -12.05 3.85
CA SER A 94 9.95 -12.57 5.20
C SER A 94 11.19 -12.36 6.05
N VAL A 95 10.97 -11.95 7.31
CA VAL A 95 12.02 -11.87 8.33
C VAL A 95 11.86 -13.05 9.27
N TYR A 96 12.95 -13.76 9.54
CA TYR A 96 12.94 -14.95 10.37
C TYR A 96 13.62 -14.70 11.71
N PHE A 97 13.03 -15.22 12.78
CA PHE A 97 13.69 -15.37 14.07
C PHE A 97 13.65 -16.84 14.48
N LYS A 98 14.82 -17.45 14.73
CA LYS A 98 14.94 -18.86 15.16
C LYS A 98 14.13 -19.85 14.31
N ASN A 99 14.13 -19.70 12.98
CA ASN A 99 13.41 -20.55 12.03
C ASN A 99 11.88 -20.60 12.23
N CYS A 100 11.29 -19.66 12.97
CA CYS A 100 9.85 -19.54 13.11
C CYS A 100 9.34 -18.29 12.35
N PRO A 101 8.42 -18.44 11.39
CA PRO A 101 7.77 -17.31 10.72
C PRO A 101 6.67 -16.73 11.63
N SER A 102 7.02 -16.25 12.82
CA SER A 102 6.04 -15.82 13.82
C SER A 102 5.87 -14.31 13.92
N VAL A 103 6.57 -13.51 13.12
CA VAL A 103 6.50 -12.04 13.22
C VAL A 103 6.46 -11.40 11.84
N LYS A 104 5.38 -10.66 11.57
CA LYS A 104 5.24 -9.83 10.38
C LYS A 104 6.00 -8.52 10.63
N PHE A 105 7.28 -8.49 10.28
CA PHE A 105 8.06 -7.26 10.30
C PHE A 105 7.77 -6.43 9.06
N MET A 106 7.57 -5.13 9.21
CA MET A 106 7.61 -4.20 8.10
C MET A 106 9.05 -3.70 7.94
N ILE A 107 9.74 -4.19 6.91
CA ILE A 107 11.08 -3.70 6.56
C ILE A 107 10.93 -2.37 5.84
N ILE A 108 11.51 -1.32 6.40
CA ILE A 108 11.82 -0.08 5.67
C ILE A 108 13.33 -0.12 5.42
N ALA A 109 13.72 -0.49 4.20
CA ALA A 109 15.11 -0.41 3.76
C ALA A 109 15.41 1.03 3.35
N LEU A 110 16.38 1.64 4.03
CA LEU A 110 16.95 2.93 3.64
C LEU A 110 18.32 2.65 3.05
N MET A 111 18.47 2.88 1.75
CA MET A 111 19.77 2.90 1.08
C MET A 111 20.48 4.22 1.39
N LYS A 112 21.81 4.18 1.51
CA LYS A 112 22.65 5.36 1.71
C LYS A 112 22.86 6.15 0.42
#